data_AF-A0AAN4Z9H6-F1
#
_entry.id   AF-A0AAN4Z9H6-F1
#
_cell.length_a   1.000
_cell.length_b   1.000
_cell.length_c   1.000
_cell.angle_alpha   90.00
_cell.angle_beta   90.00
_cell.angle_gamma   90.00
#
_symmetry.space_group_name_H-M   'P 1'
#
loop_
_entity.id
_entity.type
_entity.pdbx_description
1 polymer ?
#
loop_
_entity_poly.entity_id
_entity_poly.type
_entity_poly.pdbx_seq_one_letter_code
_entity_poly.pdbx_strand_id
1 'polypeptide(L)'
;SLMELIGYNLKSKKWKTAHAWARFVLLSAVLEAGEGCLRIEKTVDVDGQADLLIVLDPKKIDSVALPAVAKLLKKLQAYKSTAD
;
A
#
# COMPACT_ATOMS: atom_id res chain seq x y z
N SER A 1 7.38 10.61 7.62
CA SER A 1 7.36 11.66 6.57
C SER A 1 6.98 11.01 5.25
N LEU A 2 6.14 11.64 4.39
CA LEU A 2 5.68 11.08 3.11
C LEU A 2 6.85 10.65 2.18
N MET A 3 8.03 11.23 2.41
CA MET A 3 9.32 10.85 1.79
C MET A 3 9.71 9.38 1.99
N GLU A 4 9.22 8.69 3.03
CA GLU A 4 9.58 7.29 3.29
C GLU A 4 8.80 6.28 2.44
N LEU A 5 7.70 6.70 1.78
CA LEU A 5 6.93 5.85 0.87
C LEU A 5 7.60 5.72 -0.52
N ILE A 6 8.44 6.69 -0.91
CA ILE A 6 9.13 6.76 -2.21
C ILE A 6 10.45 5.96 -2.17
N GLY A 7 10.37 4.74 -1.66
CA GLY A 7 11.49 3.81 -1.58
C GLY A 7 11.74 3.01 -2.86
N TYR A 8 10.94 3.19 -3.92
CA TYR A 8 11.05 2.38 -5.13
C TYR A 8 12.07 2.94 -6.12
N ASN A 9 13.12 2.17 -6.42
CA ASN A 9 14.11 2.53 -7.44
C ASN A 9 13.73 1.92 -8.79
N LEU A 10 13.29 2.75 -9.73
CA LEU A 10 12.88 2.35 -11.09
C LEU A 10 14.01 1.68 -11.90
N LYS A 11 15.27 2.09 -11.70
CA LYS A 11 16.42 1.53 -12.45
C LYS A 11 16.78 0.13 -11.97
N SER A 12 16.74 -0.12 -10.67
CA SER A 12 17.08 -1.43 -10.11
C SER A 12 15.86 -2.33 -9.88
N LYS A 13 14.63 -1.81 -10.08
CA LYS A 13 13.35 -2.47 -9.75
C LYS A 13 13.32 -3.02 -8.32
N LYS A 14 13.99 -2.33 -7.39
CA LYS A 14 14.14 -2.75 -5.98
C LYS A 14 13.61 -1.68 -5.04
N TRP A 15 13.02 -2.14 -3.95
CA TRP A 15 12.67 -1.31 -2.81
C TRP A 15 13.91 -1.05 -1.97
N LYS A 16 14.13 0.22 -1.62
CA LYS A 16 15.28 0.67 -0.81
C LYS A 16 15.22 0.14 0.63
N THR A 17 14.01 -0.06 1.17
CA THR A 17 13.83 -0.62 2.52
C THR A 17 12.73 -1.68 2.51
N ALA A 18 12.90 -2.72 3.32
CA ALA A 18 11.88 -3.74 3.54
C ALA A 18 10.57 -3.12 4.07
N HIS A 19 10.66 -2.05 4.85
CA HIS A 19 9.51 -1.34 5.38
C HIS A 19 8.71 -0.59 4.29
N ALA A 20 9.39 0.04 3.32
CA ALA A 20 8.70 0.67 2.19
C ALA A 20 7.95 -0.37 1.34
N TRP A 21 8.58 -1.53 1.12
CA TRP A 21 7.92 -2.64 0.44
C TRP A 21 6.71 -3.16 1.23
N ALA A 22 6.86 -3.40 2.53
CA ALA A 22 5.76 -3.86 3.38
C ALA A 22 4.57 -2.89 3.36
N ARG A 23 4.82 -1.58 3.47
CA ARG A 23 3.77 -0.55 3.37
C ARG A 23 3.07 -0.58 2.02
N PHE A 24 3.83 -0.73 0.92
CA PHE A 24 3.26 -0.83 -0.42
C PHE A 24 2.39 -2.09 -0.60
N VAL A 25 2.82 -3.23 -0.07
CA VAL A 25 2.06 -4.48 -0.15
C VAL A 25 0.76 -4.38 0.67
N LEU A 26 0.81 -3.79 1.87
CA LEU A 26 -0.38 -3.49 2.66
C LEU A 26 -1.35 -2.59 1.90
N LEU A 27 -0.85 -1.49 1.32
CA LEU A 27 -1.65 -0.56 0.54
C LEU A 27 -2.30 -1.25 -0.67
N SER A 28 -1.55 -2.12 -1.36
CA SER A 28 -2.02 -2.89 -2.51
C SER A 28 -3.11 -3.89 -2.13
N ALA A 29 -2.99 -4.55 -0.98
CA ALA A 29 -4.02 -5.48 -0.51
C ALA A 29 -5.34 -4.78 -0.17
N VAL A 30 -5.28 -3.58 0.41
CA VAL A 30 -6.48 -2.76 0.65
C VAL A 30 -7.06 -2.23 -0.67
N LEU A 31 -6.21 -1.86 -1.63
CA LEU A 31 -6.65 -1.46 -2.96
C LEU A 31 -7.34 -2.60 -3.72
N GLU A 32 -6.80 -3.83 -3.62
CA GLU A 32 -7.36 -5.03 -4.24
C GLU A 32 -8.70 -5.46 -3.61
N ALA A 33 -8.88 -5.20 -2.31
CA ALA A 33 -10.16 -5.43 -1.64
C ALA A 33 -11.29 -4.53 -2.19
N GLY A 34 -10.94 -3.39 -2.79
CA GLY A 34 -11.89 -2.55 -3.52
C GLY A 34 -12.83 -1.75 -2.60
N GLU A 35 -14.08 -1.60 -3.05
CA GLU A 35 -15.16 -0.88 -2.35
C GLU A 35 -14.91 0.62 -2.08
N GLY A 36 -13.92 1.22 -2.73
CA GLY A 36 -13.58 2.63 -2.57
C GLY A 36 -13.05 2.98 -1.18
N CYS A 37 -12.54 1.99 -0.43
CA CYS A 37 -11.88 2.23 0.85
C CYS A 37 -10.58 3.02 0.67
N LEU A 38 -9.85 2.78 -0.42
CA LEU A 38 -8.62 3.46 -0.78
C LEU A 38 -8.68 3.91 -2.23
N ARG A 39 -8.34 5.17 -2.49
CA ARG A 39 -8.26 5.75 -3.83
C ARG A 39 -6.92 6.47 -4.00
N ILE A 40 -6.30 6.26 -5.15
CA ILE A 40 -5.03 6.91 -5.52
C ILE A 40 -5.33 7.82 -6.70
N GLU A 41 -5.12 9.11 -6.52
CA GLU A 41 -5.31 10.13 -7.55
C GLU A 41 -3.97 10.76 -7.91
N LYS A 42 -3.75 10.98 -9.21
CA LYS A 42 -2.58 11.73 -9.67
C LYS A 42 -2.94 13.20 -9.56
N THR A 43 -2.19 13.93 -8.76
CA THR A 43 -2.34 15.38 -8.60
C THR A 43 -1.13 16.07 -9.21
N VAL A 44 -1.23 17.38 -9.33
CA VAL A 44 -0.11 18.22 -9.72
C VAL A 44 0.13 19.16 -8.54
N ASP A 45 1.36 19.18 -8.05
CA ASP A 45 1.76 20.08 -6.97
C ASP A 45 1.75 21.55 -7.47
N VAL A 46 1.82 22.49 -6.53
CA VAL A 46 1.80 23.94 -6.77
C VAL A 46 2.92 24.37 -7.73
N ASP A 47 4.02 23.63 -7.76
CA ASP A 47 5.16 23.83 -8.66
C ASP A 47 5.04 23.13 -10.03
N GLY A 48 3.88 22.55 -10.36
CA GLY A 48 3.64 21.88 -11.65
C GLY A 48 4.24 20.48 -11.77
N GLN A 49 4.75 19.91 -10.67
CA GLN A 49 5.33 18.57 -10.64
C GLN A 49 4.26 17.51 -10.38
N ALA A 50 4.45 16.30 -10.94
CA ALA A 50 3.51 15.20 -10.76
C ALA A 50 3.54 14.71 -9.30
N ASP A 51 2.39 14.73 -8.65
CA ASP A 51 2.19 14.31 -7.28
C ASP A 51 1.08 13.23 -7.19
N LEU A 52 0.97 12.58 -6.04
CA LEU A 52 0.06 11.47 -5.78
C LEU A 52 -0.72 11.72 -4.49
N LEU A 53 -2.03 11.90 -4.63
CA LEU A 53 -2.95 11.99 -3.50
C LEU A 53 -3.53 10.62 -3.17
N ILE A 54 -3.34 10.18 -1.93
CA ILE A 54 -3.90 8.94 -1.42
C ILE A 54 -5.05 9.29 -0.47
N VAL A 55 -6.26 8.89 -0.84
CA VAL A 55 -7.48 9.12 -0.06
C VAL A 55 -7.93 7.80 0.55
N LEU A 56 -8.04 7.76 1.88
CA LEU A 56 -8.56 6.62 2.64
C LEU A 56 -9.89 7.01 3.27
N ASP A 57 -10.93 6.19 3.08
CA ASP A 57 -12.24 6.39 3.72
C ASP A 57 -12.24 5.76 5.13
N PRO A 58 -12.26 6.56 6.21
CA PRO A 58 -12.17 6.05 7.57
C PRO A 58 -13.37 5.16 7.94
N LYS A 59 -14.53 5.35 7.31
CA LYS A 59 -15.74 4.57 7.60
C LYS A 59 -15.66 3.13 7.11
N LYS A 60 -14.76 2.87 6.15
CA LYS A 60 -14.58 1.56 5.53
C LYS A 60 -13.33 0.82 6.02
N ILE A 61 -12.60 1.41 6.98
CA ILE A 61 -11.41 0.77 7.55
C ILE A 61 -11.78 -0.56 8.21
N ASP A 62 -12.78 -0.56 9.09
CA ASP A 62 -13.13 -1.75 9.86
C ASP A 62 -13.82 -2.81 8.99
N SER A 63 -14.63 -2.38 8.02
CA SER A 63 -15.42 -3.29 7.18
C SER A 63 -14.67 -3.83 5.96
N VAL A 64 -13.72 -3.08 5.40
CA VAL A 64 -13.02 -3.42 4.15
C VAL A 64 -11.52 -3.58 4.37
N ALA A 65 -10.85 -2.57 4.93
CA ALA A 65 -9.39 -2.61 5.06
C ALA A 65 -8.91 -3.68 6.04
N LEU A 66 -9.55 -3.78 7.21
CA LEU A 66 -9.19 -4.76 8.24
C LEU A 66 -9.28 -6.21 7.75
N PRO A 67 -10.40 -6.68 7.15
CA PRO A 67 -10.46 -8.05 6.63
C PRO A 67 -9.48 -8.29 5.47
N ALA A 68 -9.24 -7.29 4.61
CA ALA A 68 -8.27 -7.38 3.53
C ALA A 68 -6.84 -7.63 4.05
N VAL A 69 -6.41 -6.82 5.01
CA VAL A 69 -5.10 -6.94 5.65
C VAL A 69 -5.00 -8.26 6.43
N ALA A 70 -6.06 -8.67 7.13
CA ALA A 70 -6.08 -9.95 7.84
C ALA A 70 -5.92 -11.14 6.89
N LYS A 71 -6.52 -11.09 5.69
CA LYS A 71 -6.36 -12.13 4.65
C LYS A 71 -4.93 -12.19 4.13
N LEU A 72 -4.31 -11.04 3.87
CA LEU A 72 -2.91 -10.94 3.47
C LEU A 72 -1.98 -11.53 4.55
N LEU A 73 -2.15 -11.11 5.80
CA LEU A 73 -1.33 -11.57 6.93
C LEU A 73 -1.48 -13.06 7.17
N LYS A 74 -2.70 -13.62 7.05
CA LYS A 74 -2.92 -15.07 7.14
C LYS A 74 -2.15 -15.84 6.08
N LYS A 75 -2.13 -15.36 4.82
CA LYS A 75 -1.34 -15.97 3.75
C LYS A 75 0.15 -15.88 4.06
N LEU A 76 0.66 -14.70 4.41
CA LEU A 76 2.08 -14.51 4.75
C LEU A 76 2.52 -15.41 5.90
N GLN A 77 1.68 -15.53 6.93
CA GLN A 77 1.96 -16.40 8.07
C GLN A 77 1.94 -17.88 7.66
N ALA A 78 1.01 -18.29 6.78
CA ALA A 78 0.99 -19.66 6.25
C ALA A 78 2.28 -19.97 5.50
N TYR A 79 2.69 -19.14 4.53
CA TYR A 79 3.95 -19.30 3.79
C TYR A 79 5.17 -19.36 4.73
N LYS A 80 5.23 -18.44 5.71
CA LYS A 80 6.31 -18.44 6.70
C LYS A 80 6.34 -19.73 7.53
N SER A 81 5.17 -20.23 7.93
CA SER A 81 5.06 -21.44 8.77
C SER A 81 5.29 -22.73 7.99
N THR A 82 4.98 -22.76 6.69
CA THR A 82 5.17 -23.94 5.84
C THR A 82 6.49 -23.94 5.08
N ALA A 83 7.28 -22.84 5.16
CA ALA A 83 8.53 -22.64 4.42
C ALA A 83 8.38 -22.84 2.89
N ASP A 84 7.21 -22.43 2.37
CA ASP A 84 6.83 -22.45 0.95
C ASP A 84 7.21 -21.12 0.28
#